data_AF-A0A2T4KEZ5-F1
#
_entry.id   AF-A0A2T4KEZ5-F1
#
_cell.length_a   1.000
_cell.length_b   1.000
_cell.length_c   1.000
_cell.angle_alpha   90.00
_cell.angle_beta   90.00
_cell.angle_gamma   90.00
#
_symmetry.space_group_name_H-M   'P 1'
#
loop_
_entity.id
_entity.type
_entity.pdbx_description
1 polymer ?
#
loop_
_entity_poly.entity_id
_entity_poly.type
_entity_poly.pdbx_seq_one_letter_code
_entity_poly.pdbx_strand_id
1 'polypeptide(L)'
;YDAMKIGEIRERIERNKEINEREKSILIASLLYSLDNIANTVGHYDAYRKSNNNNLVDRFKFELINPLNESEKSFSIFRKDSNQLVREIKADVAFIDPPYNSRQYSRFYHVLETIVKWDKPALSGVAMKPPSENMSDYSKVSAPKMFDDLISHLNVKYIIVTYNNTYKPKSSSSKNKITHEQIIESLMKVGHTRQFEHSYKFFNTGKTDLKDHKEFVFITEVGVFNDNINEGKLEEK
;
A
#
# COMPACT_ATOMS: atom_id res chain seq x y z
N TYR A 1 20.22 -21.92 4.98
CA TYR A 1 19.84 -22.47 6.30
C TYR A 1 18.81 -21.58 7.00
N ASP A 2 18.86 -20.26 6.79
CA ASP A 2 17.90 -19.29 7.34
C ASP A 2 16.41 -19.63 7.09
N ALA A 3 16.02 -20.02 5.88
CA ALA A 3 14.63 -20.37 5.57
C ALA A 3 14.10 -21.55 6.43
N MET A 4 14.95 -22.54 6.72
CA MET A 4 14.59 -23.67 7.59
C MET A 4 14.39 -23.20 9.03
N LYS A 5 15.26 -22.32 9.55
CA LYS A 5 15.11 -21.73 10.89
C LYS A 5 13.82 -20.94 11.01
N ILE A 6 13.53 -20.08 10.03
CA ILE A 6 12.29 -19.28 9.98
C ILE A 6 11.07 -20.22 10.03
N GLY A 7 11.09 -21.28 9.22
CA GLY A 7 10.01 -22.25 9.19
C GLY A 7 9.81 -22.99 10.51
N GLU A 8 10.90 -23.43 11.14
CA GLU A 8 10.87 -24.09 12.46
C GLU A 8 10.33 -23.16 13.55
N ILE A 9 10.76 -21.89 13.59
CA ILE A 9 10.25 -20.90 14.54
C ILE A 9 8.75 -20.69 14.33
N ARG A 10 8.31 -20.51 13.07
CA ARG A 10 6.88 -20.30 12.78
C ARG A 10 6.03 -21.53 13.14
N GLU A 11 6.54 -22.73 12.92
CA GLU A 11 5.86 -23.98 13.31
C GLU A 11 5.75 -24.11 14.83
N ARG A 12 6.79 -23.71 15.59
CA ARG A 12 6.73 -23.65 17.06
C ARG A 12 5.70 -22.64 17.55
N ILE A 13 5.63 -21.47 16.93
CA ILE A 13 4.59 -20.47 17.24
C ILE A 13 3.19 -21.06 17.00
N GLU A 14 2.97 -21.80 15.91
CA GLU A 14 1.66 -22.37 15.60
C GLU A 14 1.21 -23.44 16.60
N ARG A 15 2.15 -24.28 17.05
CA ARG A 15 1.86 -25.41 17.94
C ARG A 15 1.79 -25.03 19.41
N ASN A 16 2.24 -23.82 19.76
CA ASN A 16 2.26 -23.38 21.15
C ASN A 16 0.84 -23.06 21.64
N LYS A 17 0.37 -23.84 22.62
CA LYS A 17 -0.97 -23.69 23.23
C LYS A 17 -0.97 -22.80 24.47
N GLU A 18 0.20 -22.36 24.93
CA GLU A 18 0.37 -21.55 26.15
C GLU A 18 0.30 -20.05 25.86
N ILE A 19 0.41 -19.65 24.58
CA ILE A 19 0.32 -18.26 24.15
C ILE A 19 -1.09 -17.89 23.68
N ASN A 20 -1.49 -16.65 23.93
CA ASN A 20 -2.74 -16.08 23.41
C ASN A 20 -2.57 -15.46 22.01
N GLU A 21 -3.67 -15.04 21.38
CA GLU A 21 -3.65 -14.45 20.03
C GLU A 21 -2.82 -13.17 19.91
N ARG A 22 -2.75 -12.36 20.97
CA ARG A 22 -1.94 -11.14 20.99
C ARG A 22 -0.45 -11.49 21.00
N GLU A 23 -0.05 -12.43 21.85
CA GLU A 23 1.33 -12.93 21.91
C GLU A 23 1.73 -13.62 20.61
N LYS A 24 0.85 -14.47 20.05
CA LYS A 24 1.03 -15.08 18.72
C LYS A 24 1.26 -14.01 17.66
N SER A 25 0.45 -12.96 17.65
CA SER A 25 0.58 -11.84 16.72
C SER A 25 1.91 -11.10 16.88
N ILE A 26 2.36 -10.85 18.11
CA ILE A 26 3.66 -10.22 18.41
C ILE A 26 4.82 -11.10 17.91
N LEU A 27 4.76 -12.41 18.13
CA LEU A 27 5.78 -13.36 17.67
C LEU A 27 5.83 -13.46 16.15
N ILE A 28 4.66 -13.52 15.48
CA ILE A 28 4.59 -13.52 14.01
C ILE A 28 5.13 -12.21 13.46
N ALA A 29 4.73 -11.05 14.00
CA ALA A 29 5.26 -9.75 13.58
C ALA A 29 6.78 -9.67 13.77
N SER A 30 7.29 -10.13 14.92
CA SER A 30 8.73 -10.25 15.20
C SER A 30 9.46 -11.10 14.16
N LEU A 31 8.85 -12.22 13.76
CA LEU A 31 9.40 -13.09 12.71
C LEU A 31 9.47 -12.36 11.37
N LEU A 32 8.40 -11.65 10.98
CA LEU A 32 8.35 -10.88 9.72
C LEU A 32 9.39 -9.76 9.69
N TYR A 33 9.56 -9.00 10.77
CA TYR A 33 10.60 -7.96 10.83
C TYR A 33 12.01 -8.57 10.74
N SER A 34 12.24 -9.66 11.47
CA SER A 34 13.53 -10.34 11.49
C SER A 34 13.92 -10.94 10.14
N LEU A 35 12.95 -11.51 9.41
CA LEU A 35 13.20 -12.10 8.10
C LEU A 35 13.36 -11.03 7.02
N ASP A 36 12.61 -9.92 7.10
CA ASP A 36 12.69 -8.84 6.12
C ASP A 36 14.06 -8.14 6.16
N ASN A 37 14.61 -7.98 7.36
CA ASN A 37 15.95 -7.41 7.56
C ASN A 37 17.07 -8.18 6.84
N ILE A 38 16.88 -9.47 6.57
CA ILE A 38 17.86 -10.31 5.85
C ILE A 38 17.41 -10.68 4.43
N ALA A 39 16.30 -10.12 3.95
CA ALA A 39 15.71 -10.48 2.67
C ALA A 39 16.64 -10.17 1.50
N ASN A 40 16.88 -11.18 0.65
CA ASN A 40 17.69 -11.03 -0.57
C ASN A 40 16.85 -10.53 -1.76
N THR A 41 16.13 -9.43 -1.54
CA THR A 41 15.21 -8.83 -2.53
C THR A 41 15.55 -7.36 -2.76
N VAL A 42 14.74 -6.67 -3.57
CA VAL A 42 14.83 -5.20 -3.79
C VAL A 42 13.61 -4.48 -3.20
N GLY A 43 13.07 -5.01 -2.10
CA GLY A 43 11.86 -4.51 -1.42
C GLY A 43 10.57 -5.26 -1.78
N HIS A 44 10.59 -6.14 -2.78
CA HIS A 44 9.45 -7.00 -3.13
C HIS A 44 9.87 -8.47 -3.14
N TYR A 45 8.98 -9.36 -2.72
CA TYR A 45 9.21 -10.82 -2.66
C TYR A 45 8.79 -11.53 -3.95
N ASP A 46 8.50 -10.82 -5.04
CA ASP A 46 8.20 -11.43 -6.34
C ASP A 46 9.44 -11.93 -7.09
N ALA A 47 10.63 -11.49 -6.68
CA ALA A 47 11.92 -11.93 -7.19
C ALA A 47 13.02 -11.82 -6.12
N TYR A 48 14.09 -12.58 -6.30
CA TYR A 48 15.30 -12.50 -5.46
C TYR A 48 16.53 -12.16 -6.32
N ARG A 49 17.55 -11.57 -5.70
CA ARG A 49 18.80 -11.24 -6.39
C ARG A 49 19.65 -12.51 -6.52
N LYS A 50 19.96 -12.90 -7.76
CA LYS A 50 20.99 -13.92 -8.00
C LYS A 50 22.34 -13.32 -7.64
N SER A 51 23.02 -13.90 -6.65
CA SER A 51 24.39 -13.50 -6.34
C SER A 51 25.33 -14.22 -7.29
N ASN A 52 26.06 -13.49 -8.13
CA ASN A 52 27.05 -14.08 -9.05
C ASN A 52 28.31 -14.59 -8.32
N ASN A 53 28.51 -14.16 -7.07
CA ASN A 53 29.54 -14.66 -6.17
C ASN A 53 28.82 -15.38 -5.02
N ASN A 54 29.15 -16.65 -4.76
CA ASN A 54 28.50 -17.59 -3.83
C ASN A 54 28.39 -17.17 -2.33
N ASN A 55 28.47 -15.88 -1.98
CA ASN A 55 28.54 -15.39 -0.60
C ASN A 55 27.17 -14.99 -0.04
N LEU A 56 26.12 -15.80 -0.24
CA LEU A 56 24.92 -15.65 0.57
C LEU A 56 25.21 -16.23 1.96
N VAL A 57 25.50 -15.33 2.91
CA VAL A 57 25.76 -15.68 4.31
C VAL A 57 24.43 -15.80 5.05
N ASP A 58 24.24 -16.92 5.75
CA ASP A 58 23.13 -17.09 6.69
C ASP A 58 23.30 -16.10 7.87
N ARG A 59 22.31 -15.24 8.07
CA ARG A 59 22.37 -14.12 9.03
C ARG A 59 21.09 -13.96 9.84
N PHE A 60 20.11 -14.84 9.65
CA PHE A 60 18.84 -14.71 10.33
C PHE A 60 19.01 -14.80 11.86
N LYS A 61 18.51 -13.76 12.54
CA LYS A 61 18.40 -13.66 13.98
C LYS A 61 16.98 -13.23 14.30
N PHE A 62 16.30 -14.00 15.15
CA PHE A 62 14.96 -13.66 15.60
C PHE A 62 15.06 -12.60 16.70
N GLU A 63 14.51 -11.42 16.42
CA GLU A 63 14.45 -10.29 17.34
C GLU A 63 12.98 -9.94 17.59
N LEU A 64 12.63 -9.78 18.86
CA LEU A 64 11.29 -9.38 19.25
C LEU A 64 11.08 -7.91 18.90
N ILE A 65 9.93 -7.61 18.29
CA ILE A 65 9.46 -6.23 18.26
C ILE A 65 9.19 -5.76 19.70
N ASN A 66 9.35 -4.47 19.92
CA ASN A 66 8.85 -3.81 21.12
C ASN A 66 7.55 -3.09 20.76
N PRO A 67 6.37 -3.67 21.04
CA PRO A 67 5.11 -2.97 20.80
C PRO A 67 5.11 -1.64 21.54
N LEU A 68 4.59 -0.60 20.91
CA LEU A 68 4.40 0.67 21.60
C LEU A 68 3.46 0.44 22.78
N ASN A 69 3.87 0.89 23.97
CA ASN A 69 3.00 0.94 25.12
C ASN A 69 1.85 1.91 24.84
N GLU A 70 0.70 1.58 25.41
CA GLU A 70 -0.61 2.22 25.30
C GLU A 70 -0.52 3.71 24.97
N SER A 71 -0.92 4.07 23.74
CA SER A 71 -1.35 5.43 23.45
C SER A 71 -2.65 5.65 24.23
N GLU A 72 -2.76 6.77 24.97
CA GLU A 72 -4.04 7.19 25.60
C GLU A 72 -5.17 7.34 24.57
N LYS A 73 -4.82 7.40 23.28
CA LYS A 73 -5.77 7.45 22.17
C LYS A 73 -6.24 6.04 21.78
N SER A 74 -7.55 5.89 21.69
CA SER A 74 -8.20 4.73 21.07
C SER A 74 -7.88 4.67 19.57
N PHE A 75 -7.57 3.48 19.06
CA PHE A 75 -7.44 3.23 17.63
C PHE A 75 -8.20 1.94 17.25
N SER A 76 -8.69 1.90 16.02
CA SER A 76 -9.37 0.74 15.45
C SER A 76 -8.69 0.35 14.14
N ILE A 77 -8.44 -0.94 13.94
CA ILE A 77 -7.81 -1.49 12.74
C ILE A 77 -8.79 -2.45 12.09
N PHE A 78 -8.98 -2.31 10.78
CA PHE A 78 -9.93 -3.12 10.02
C PHE A 78 -9.20 -3.86 8.90
N ARG A 79 -9.40 -5.17 8.82
CA ARG A 79 -9.03 -5.97 7.65
C ARG A 79 -10.26 -6.11 6.75
N LYS A 80 -10.53 -5.09 5.94
CA LYS A 80 -11.72 -5.00 5.08
C LYS A 80 -11.39 -4.28 3.77
N ASP A 81 -12.19 -4.51 2.75
CA ASP A 81 -12.19 -3.68 1.55
C ASP A 81 -12.50 -2.22 1.92
N SER A 82 -11.64 -1.29 1.51
CA SER A 82 -11.75 0.12 1.89
C SER A 82 -13.06 0.75 1.40
N ASN A 83 -13.53 0.41 0.19
CA ASN A 83 -14.78 0.92 -0.37
C ASN A 83 -16.02 0.41 0.40
N GLN A 84 -15.90 -0.75 1.05
CA GLN A 84 -16.93 -1.21 1.99
C GLN A 84 -16.79 -0.53 3.36
N LEU A 85 -15.57 -0.37 3.87
CA LEU A 85 -15.33 0.21 5.20
C LEU A 85 -15.81 1.65 5.32
N VAL A 86 -15.58 2.50 4.32
CA VAL A 86 -15.94 3.94 4.38
C VAL A 86 -17.44 4.19 4.60
N ARG A 87 -18.29 3.21 4.31
CA ARG A 87 -19.75 3.28 4.49
C ARG A 87 -20.19 3.07 5.95
N GLU A 88 -19.30 2.58 6.79
CA GLU A 88 -19.57 2.18 8.16
C GLU A 88 -18.86 3.08 9.18
N ILE A 89 -17.96 3.95 8.73
CA ILE A 89 -17.13 4.79 9.59
C ILE A 89 -17.35 6.28 9.30
N LYS A 90 -17.06 7.10 10.30
CA LYS A 90 -17.05 8.56 10.22
C LYS A 90 -15.77 9.08 10.86
N ALA A 91 -15.21 10.14 10.29
CA ALA A 91 -14.04 10.82 10.83
C ALA A 91 -14.09 12.31 10.50
N ASP A 92 -13.16 13.10 11.04
CA ASP A 92 -12.98 14.48 10.58
C ASP A 92 -12.13 14.53 9.29
N VAL A 93 -11.14 13.64 9.17
CA VAL A 93 -10.18 13.61 8.06
C VAL A 93 -10.00 12.18 7.55
N ALA A 94 -10.02 12.00 6.23
CA ALA A 94 -9.57 10.79 5.56
C ALA A 94 -8.25 11.05 4.85
N PHE A 95 -7.24 10.20 5.09
CA PHE A 95 -5.99 10.18 4.33
C PHE A 95 -5.96 8.94 3.44
N ILE A 96 -5.74 9.13 2.13
CA ILE A 96 -5.87 8.09 1.12
C ILE A 96 -4.62 8.07 0.24
N ASP A 97 -3.94 6.93 0.23
CA ASP A 97 -2.79 6.64 -0.64
C ASP A 97 -3.10 5.36 -1.45
N PRO A 98 -3.87 5.48 -2.54
CA PRO A 98 -4.37 4.31 -3.27
C PRO A 98 -3.24 3.66 -4.10
N PRO A 99 -3.33 2.36 -4.41
CA PRO A 99 -2.38 1.71 -5.31
C PRO A 99 -2.23 2.45 -6.63
N TYR A 100 -0.99 2.74 -7.01
CA TYR A 100 -0.68 3.51 -8.20
C TYR A 100 -0.95 2.75 -9.49
N ASN A 101 -0.44 1.52 -9.59
CA ASN A 101 -0.22 0.87 -10.88
C ASN A 101 -0.71 -0.59 -10.89
N SER A 102 -0.35 -1.35 -11.94
CA SER A 102 -0.85 -2.72 -12.13
C SER A 102 -0.27 -3.76 -11.17
N ARG A 103 0.65 -3.36 -10.28
CA ARG A 103 1.34 -4.27 -9.37
C ARG A 103 0.41 -4.64 -8.23
N GLN A 104 0.12 -5.92 -8.14
CA GLN A 104 -0.77 -6.50 -7.15
C GLN A 104 0.07 -6.88 -5.93
N TYR A 105 -0.13 -6.18 -4.81
CA TYR A 105 0.66 -6.38 -3.59
C TYR A 105 0.58 -7.82 -3.06
N SER A 106 -0.59 -8.47 -3.18
CA SER A 106 -0.75 -9.88 -2.82
C SER A 106 0.19 -10.81 -3.60
N ARG A 107 0.60 -10.42 -4.82
CA ARG A 107 1.56 -11.18 -5.65
C ARG A 107 3.01 -10.82 -5.32
N PHE A 108 3.25 -9.63 -4.77
CA PHE A 108 4.57 -9.09 -4.47
C PHE A 108 5.04 -9.49 -3.08
N TYR A 109 4.13 -9.65 -2.13
CA TYR A 109 4.43 -10.02 -0.73
C TYR A 109 3.91 -11.40 -0.35
N HIS A 110 3.68 -12.27 -1.35
CA HIS A 110 3.11 -13.61 -1.14
C HIS A 110 3.88 -14.49 -0.16
N VAL A 111 5.21 -14.32 -0.06
CA VAL A 111 6.04 -15.02 0.94
C VAL A 111 5.65 -14.61 2.36
N LEU A 112 5.55 -13.30 2.61
CA LEU A 112 5.14 -12.78 3.93
C LEU A 112 3.71 -13.21 4.27
N GLU A 113 2.79 -13.12 3.31
CA GLU A 113 1.39 -13.55 3.47
C GLU A 113 1.30 -15.04 3.85
N THR A 114 2.08 -15.89 3.18
CA THR A 114 2.14 -17.34 3.46
C THR A 114 2.71 -17.62 4.84
N ILE A 115 3.70 -16.85 5.31
CA ILE A 115 4.27 -16.99 6.66
C ILE A 115 3.25 -16.60 7.73
N VAL A 116 2.45 -15.56 7.49
CA VAL A 116 1.38 -15.14 8.41
C VAL A 116 0.28 -16.21 8.49
N LYS A 117 -0.29 -16.59 7.35
CA LYS A 117 -1.41 -17.56 7.26
C LYS A 117 -1.01 -18.96 7.71
N TRP A 118 0.18 -19.39 7.31
CA TRP A 118 0.73 -20.71 7.59
C TRP A 118 -0.14 -21.90 7.13
N ASP A 119 -0.94 -21.67 6.09
CA ASP A 119 -1.88 -22.61 5.48
C ASP A 119 -1.24 -23.55 4.44
N LYS A 120 0.06 -23.35 4.15
CA LYS A 120 0.90 -24.22 3.30
C LYS A 120 0.24 -24.55 1.94
N PRO A 121 -0.13 -23.53 1.14
CA PRO A 121 -0.83 -23.74 -0.12
C PRO A 121 0.07 -24.39 -1.17
N ALA A 122 -0.52 -25.00 -2.18
CA ALA A 122 0.22 -25.48 -3.34
C ALA A 122 0.86 -24.30 -4.09
N LEU A 123 2.17 -24.40 -4.36
CA LEU A 123 2.95 -23.33 -5.00
C LEU A 123 3.20 -23.65 -6.48
N SER A 124 3.32 -22.62 -7.31
CA SER A 124 3.49 -22.77 -8.76
C SER A 124 4.45 -21.75 -9.37
N GLY A 125 5.04 -22.14 -10.50
CA GLY A 125 5.97 -21.30 -11.27
C GLY A 125 7.33 -21.11 -10.61
N VAL A 126 8.24 -20.41 -11.30
CA VAL A 126 9.63 -20.19 -10.84
C VAL A 126 9.70 -19.39 -9.53
N ALA A 127 8.77 -18.47 -9.33
CA ALA A 127 8.68 -17.65 -8.12
C ALA A 127 7.89 -18.35 -6.98
N MET A 128 7.46 -19.60 -7.17
CA MET A 128 6.76 -20.40 -6.15
C MET A 128 5.57 -19.67 -5.52
N LYS A 129 4.70 -19.10 -6.35
CA LYS A 129 3.56 -18.30 -5.88
C LYS A 129 2.35 -19.19 -5.55
N PRO A 130 1.60 -18.88 -4.47
CA PRO A 130 0.31 -19.51 -4.21
C PRO A 130 -0.74 -19.09 -5.25
N PRO A 131 -1.95 -19.70 -5.25
CA PRO A 131 -3.10 -19.19 -5.99
C PRO A 131 -3.35 -17.72 -5.72
N SER A 132 -3.86 -16.99 -6.71
CA SER A 132 -4.14 -15.55 -6.55
C SER A 132 -5.30 -15.31 -5.61
N GLU A 133 -5.09 -14.42 -4.65
CA GLU A 133 -6.08 -13.96 -3.69
C GLU A 133 -5.87 -12.45 -3.42
N ASN A 134 -6.84 -11.80 -2.77
CA ASN A 134 -6.77 -10.38 -2.37
C ASN A 134 -6.32 -9.45 -3.51
N MET A 135 -6.80 -9.71 -4.72
CA MET A 135 -6.45 -8.94 -5.91
C MET A 135 -7.22 -7.61 -5.90
N SER A 136 -6.51 -6.50 -5.83
CA SER A 136 -7.12 -5.18 -5.75
C SER A 136 -7.62 -4.69 -7.10
N ASP A 137 -8.83 -4.14 -7.12
CA ASP A 137 -9.39 -3.48 -8.30
C ASP A 137 -8.74 -2.12 -8.57
N TYR A 138 -8.08 -1.51 -7.58
CA TYR A 138 -7.22 -0.32 -7.78
C TYR A 138 -5.99 -0.59 -8.64
N SER A 139 -5.59 -1.84 -8.77
CA SER A 139 -4.49 -2.25 -9.65
C SER A 139 -4.96 -2.76 -11.02
N LYS A 140 -6.24 -2.55 -11.35
CA LYS A 140 -6.86 -2.92 -12.63
C LYS A 140 -7.35 -1.69 -13.38
N VAL A 141 -7.98 -1.88 -14.54
CA VAL A 141 -8.59 -0.80 -15.34
C VAL A 141 -9.81 -0.17 -14.63
N SER A 142 -10.35 -0.82 -13.61
CA SER A 142 -11.46 -0.32 -12.78
C SER A 142 -11.04 0.69 -11.71
N ALA A 143 -9.74 0.96 -11.53
CA ALA A 143 -9.25 1.82 -10.46
C ALA A 143 -9.92 3.21 -10.40
N PRO A 144 -10.15 3.92 -11.53
CA PRO A 144 -10.82 5.22 -11.48
C PRO A 144 -12.24 5.12 -10.91
N LYS A 145 -12.97 4.05 -11.26
CA LYS A 145 -14.31 3.79 -10.74
C LYS A 145 -14.27 3.46 -9.24
N MET A 146 -13.31 2.66 -8.80
CA MET A 146 -13.16 2.34 -7.38
C MET A 146 -12.80 3.56 -6.55
N PHE A 147 -11.92 4.41 -7.08
CA PHE A 147 -11.56 5.66 -6.43
C PHE A 147 -12.77 6.60 -6.32
N ASP A 148 -13.53 6.80 -7.40
CA ASP A 148 -14.76 7.61 -7.38
C ASP A 148 -15.78 7.08 -6.36
N ASP A 149 -15.97 5.75 -6.30
CA ASP A 149 -16.83 5.12 -5.30
C ASP A 149 -16.31 5.33 -3.86
N LEU A 150 -15.00 5.28 -3.62
CA LEU A 150 -14.43 5.54 -2.30
C LEU A 150 -14.67 6.99 -1.88
N ILE A 151 -14.34 7.94 -2.76
CA ILE A 151 -14.44 9.38 -2.48
C ILE A 151 -15.89 9.79 -2.21
N SER A 152 -16.84 9.29 -3.00
CA SER A 152 -18.27 9.63 -2.88
C SER A 152 -18.95 9.11 -1.60
N HIS A 153 -18.34 8.15 -0.90
CA HIS A 153 -18.94 7.52 0.28
C HIS A 153 -18.22 7.82 1.59
N LEU A 154 -17.15 8.62 1.56
CA LEU A 154 -16.48 9.08 2.77
C LEU A 154 -17.36 10.05 3.54
N ASN A 155 -17.62 9.74 4.82
CA ASN A 155 -18.27 10.64 5.76
C ASN A 155 -17.21 11.38 6.58
N VAL A 156 -16.62 12.43 5.97
CA VAL A 156 -15.54 13.25 6.55
C VAL A 156 -15.69 14.73 6.22
N LYS A 157 -14.92 15.59 6.91
CA LYS A 157 -14.83 17.02 6.59
C LYS A 157 -13.71 17.32 5.60
N TYR A 158 -12.60 16.60 5.68
CA TYR A 158 -11.47 16.74 4.78
C TYR A 158 -11.03 15.40 4.19
N ILE A 159 -10.71 15.41 2.90
CA ILE A 159 -10.07 14.29 2.21
C ILE A 159 -8.68 14.74 1.78
N ILE A 160 -7.66 13.96 2.14
CA ILE A 160 -6.28 14.15 1.72
C ILE A 160 -5.91 12.95 0.86
N VAL A 161 -5.52 13.20 -0.38
CA VAL A 161 -5.07 12.16 -1.31
C VAL A 161 -3.64 12.41 -1.72
N THR A 162 -2.79 11.38 -1.64
CA THR A 162 -1.46 11.40 -2.24
C THR A 162 -1.45 10.63 -3.55
N TYR A 163 -0.79 11.19 -4.57
CA TYR A 163 -0.58 10.47 -5.82
C TYR A 163 0.64 10.99 -6.61
N ASN A 164 1.12 10.27 -7.64
CA ASN A 164 2.24 10.71 -8.48
C ASN A 164 1.88 10.77 -9.97
N ASN A 165 2.79 11.26 -10.81
CA ASN A 165 2.57 11.41 -12.25
C ASN A 165 3.19 10.31 -13.14
N THR A 166 3.29 9.07 -12.68
CA THR A 166 3.90 7.97 -13.47
C THR A 166 2.98 7.48 -14.62
N TYR A 167 2.61 8.37 -15.55
CA TYR A 167 1.68 8.11 -16.66
C TYR A 167 2.34 7.60 -17.94
N LYS A 168 3.62 7.92 -18.14
CA LYS A 168 4.43 7.49 -19.30
C LYS A 168 5.67 6.67 -18.89
N PRO A 169 5.53 5.60 -18.09
CA PRO A 169 6.67 4.74 -17.79
C PRO A 169 7.04 3.84 -18.97
N LYS A 170 8.26 3.31 -18.96
CA LYS A 170 8.72 2.31 -19.94
C LYS A 170 7.94 1.00 -19.87
N SER A 171 7.37 0.65 -18.71
CA SER A 171 6.58 -0.57 -18.52
C SER A 171 5.12 -0.22 -18.23
N SER A 172 4.20 -0.84 -18.98
CA SER A 172 2.75 -0.72 -18.75
C SER A 172 2.34 -1.11 -17.32
N SER A 173 3.07 -2.02 -16.69
CA SER A 173 2.81 -2.45 -15.31
C SER A 173 3.02 -1.33 -14.29
N SER A 174 3.92 -0.38 -14.57
CA SER A 174 4.22 0.77 -13.72
C SER A 174 3.36 1.99 -14.05
N LYS A 175 2.51 1.93 -15.08
CA LYS A 175 1.64 3.05 -15.45
C LYS A 175 0.56 3.23 -14.41
N ASN A 176 0.40 4.47 -13.96
CA ASN A 176 -0.68 4.82 -13.04
C ASN A 176 -2.05 4.46 -13.62
N LYS A 177 -2.92 3.94 -12.75
CA LYS A 177 -4.26 3.46 -13.11
C LYS A 177 -5.32 4.53 -13.07
N ILE A 178 -5.09 5.58 -12.29
CA ILE A 178 -5.96 6.74 -12.18
C ILE A 178 -5.17 7.91 -12.73
N THR A 179 -5.74 8.67 -13.67
CA THR A 179 -5.08 9.87 -14.17
C THR A 179 -5.26 11.03 -13.21
N HIS A 180 -4.45 12.08 -13.39
CA HIS A 180 -4.52 13.28 -12.57
C HIS A 180 -5.90 13.93 -12.68
N GLU A 181 -6.43 14.00 -13.90
CA GLU A 181 -7.76 14.53 -14.22
C GLU A 181 -8.85 13.71 -13.52
N GLN A 182 -8.77 12.37 -13.57
CA GLN A 182 -9.75 11.50 -12.90
C GLN A 182 -9.75 11.67 -11.37
N ILE A 183 -8.59 11.92 -10.77
CA ILE A 183 -8.50 12.21 -9.33
C ILE A 183 -9.20 13.53 -9.01
N ILE A 184 -8.87 14.60 -9.74
CA ILE A 184 -9.47 15.91 -9.57
C ILE A 184 -10.99 15.85 -9.79
N GLU A 185 -11.44 15.21 -10.86
CA GLU A 185 -12.86 15.05 -11.18
C GLU A 185 -13.61 14.35 -10.04
N SER A 186 -13.05 13.28 -9.46
CA SER A 186 -13.70 12.55 -8.36
C SER A 186 -13.76 13.40 -7.08
N LEU A 187 -12.68 14.13 -6.76
CA LEU A 187 -12.60 14.97 -5.57
C LEU A 187 -13.49 16.22 -5.66
N MET A 188 -13.55 16.86 -6.83
CA MET A 188 -14.39 18.03 -7.06
C MET A 188 -15.90 17.73 -6.98
N LYS A 189 -16.33 16.46 -7.16
CA LYS A 189 -17.74 16.06 -6.96
C LYS A 189 -18.22 16.21 -5.52
N VAL A 190 -17.32 16.12 -4.54
CA VAL A 190 -17.67 16.09 -3.12
C VAL A 190 -17.26 17.35 -2.37
N GLY A 191 -16.45 18.23 -2.98
CA GLY A 191 -16.01 19.45 -2.33
C GLY A 191 -14.97 20.26 -3.08
N HIS A 192 -14.54 21.37 -2.47
CA HIS A 192 -13.53 22.24 -3.04
C HIS A 192 -12.13 21.63 -2.86
N THR A 193 -11.41 21.44 -3.97
CA THR A 193 -10.12 20.72 -3.98
C THR A 193 -8.96 21.65 -4.33
N ARG A 194 -7.95 21.68 -3.45
CA ARG A 194 -6.65 22.31 -3.68
C ARG A 194 -5.61 21.25 -3.95
N GLN A 195 -4.65 21.55 -4.83
CA GLN A 195 -3.54 20.65 -5.14
C GLN A 195 -2.20 21.30 -4.80
N PHE A 196 -1.27 20.47 -4.35
CA PHE A 196 0.12 20.82 -4.09
C PHE A 196 1.00 19.80 -4.79
N GLU A 197 2.13 20.24 -5.34
CA GLU A 197 3.09 19.36 -6.00
C GLU A 197 4.49 19.53 -5.40
N HIS A 198 5.24 18.44 -5.37
CA HIS A 198 6.64 18.43 -4.99
C HIS A 198 7.45 17.61 -5.99
N SER A 199 8.53 18.19 -6.50
CA SER A 199 9.47 17.47 -7.36
C SER A 199 10.19 16.38 -6.57
N TYR A 200 10.09 15.13 -7.00
CA TYR A 200 10.68 14.00 -6.29
C TYR A 200 11.48 13.10 -7.23
N LYS A 201 12.51 12.42 -6.71
CA LYS A 201 13.32 11.50 -7.51
C LYS A 201 12.54 10.23 -7.77
N PHE A 202 12.36 9.89 -9.04
CA PHE A 202 11.73 8.63 -9.45
C PHE A 202 12.51 7.42 -8.92
N PHE A 203 11.83 6.51 -8.21
CA PHE A 203 12.43 5.25 -7.80
C PHE A 203 12.70 4.38 -9.02
N ASN A 204 13.97 4.08 -9.30
CA ASN A 204 14.37 3.24 -10.41
C ASN A 204 15.31 2.10 -9.97
N THR A 205 15.31 1.02 -10.74
CA THR A 205 16.31 -0.05 -10.63
C THR A 205 17.43 0.15 -11.68
N GLY A 206 17.77 1.41 -11.99
CA GLY A 206 18.84 1.80 -12.93
C GLY A 206 18.50 1.80 -14.44
N LYS A 207 17.25 1.55 -14.86
CA LYS A 207 16.88 1.45 -16.29
C LYS A 207 16.04 2.61 -16.85
N THR A 208 15.61 3.55 -16.00
CA THR A 208 14.66 4.62 -16.40
C THR A 208 15.01 5.93 -15.73
N ASP A 209 15.14 6.96 -16.55
CA ASP A 209 15.17 8.36 -16.13
C ASP A 209 13.82 8.97 -16.49
N LEU A 210 13.03 9.31 -15.47
CA LEU A 210 11.74 9.98 -15.62
C LEU A 210 11.98 11.44 -15.22
N LYS A 211 12.17 12.29 -16.23
CA LYS A 211 12.26 13.74 -16.05
C LYS A 211 10.91 14.26 -15.52
N ASP A 212 10.96 15.24 -14.61
CA ASP A 212 9.80 15.91 -14.03
C ASP A 212 8.83 15.00 -13.26
N HIS A 213 9.38 14.01 -12.54
CA HIS A 213 8.59 13.22 -11.61
C HIS A 213 8.14 14.07 -10.42
N LYS A 214 6.84 14.03 -10.14
CA LYS A 214 6.19 14.81 -9.09
C LYS A 214 5.30 13.92 -8.24
N GLU A 215 5.36 14.19 -6.95
CA GLU A 215 4.38 13.74 -5.96
C GLU A 215 3.35 14.86 -5.76
N PHE A 216 2.09 14.50 -5.63
CA PHE A 216 0.96 15.39 -5.46
C PHE A 216 0.28 15.11 -4.14
N VAL A 217 -0.18 16.18 -3.50
CA VAL A 217 -1.11 16.14 -2.38
C VAL A 217 -2.34 16.93 -2.79
N PHE A 218 -3.49 16.26 -2.80
CA PHE A 218 -4.79 16.89 -3.00
C PHE A 218 -5.47 17.02 -1.64
N ILE A 219 -6.00 18.20 -1.34
CA ILE A 219 -6.77 18.48 -0.13
C ILE A 219 -8.14 18.97 -0.54
N THR A 220 -9.16 18.19 -0.19
CA THR A 220 -10.56 18.47 -0.49
C THR A 220 -11.30 18.79 0.79
N GLU A 221 -11.90 19.98 0.85
CA GLU A 221 -12.86 20.36 1.88
C GLU A 221 -14.26 19.92 1.45
N VAL A 222 -14.80 18.91 2.15
CA VAL A 222 -16.06 18.25 1.81
C VAL A 222 -17.23 19.13 2.23
N GLY A 223 -18.18 19.32 1.32
CA GLY A 223 -19.39 20.09 1.60
C GLY A 223 -19.29 21.58 1.25
N VAL A 224 -19.11 21.89 -0.04
CA VAL A 224 -19.50 23.19 -0.60
C VAL A 224 -20.21 22.95 -1.94
N PHE A 225 -21.55 23.07 -1.93
CA PHE A 225 -22.35 23.29 -3.13
C PHE A 225 -22.82 24.74 -3.10
N ASN A 226 -22.10 25.60 -3.82
CA ASN A 226 -22.57 26.74 -4.59
C ASN A 226 -21.40 27.69 -4.82
N ASP A 227 -20.78 27.60 -5.99
CA ASP A 227 -20.20 28.79 -6.62
C ASP A 227 -20.89 28.97 -7.97
N ASN A 228 -21.87 29.88 -7.96
CA ASN A 228 -22.17 30.65 -9.16
C ASN A 228 -20.83 31.24 -9.62
N ILE A 229 -20.32 30.75 -10.74
CA ILE A 229 -19.21 31.36 -11.46
C ILE A 229 -19.70 32.73 -11.94
N ASN A 230 -19.55 33.75 -11.11
CA ASN A 230 -19.47 35.12 -11.58
C ASN A 230 -18.00 35.34 -11.97
N GLU A 231 -17.75 35.28 -13.27
CA GLU A 231 -16.51 35.76 -13.89
C GLU A 231 -16.37 37.27 -13.60
N GLY A 232 -15.81 37.58 -12.44
CA GLY A 232 -15.30 38.91 -12.12
C GLY A 232 -14.04 39.15 -12.93
N LYS A 233 -14.19 39.89 -14.03
CA LYS A 233 -13.12 40.49 -14.82
C LYS A 233 -12.03 41.07 -13.91
N LEU A 234 -10.80 40.60 -14.10
CA LEU A 234 -9.60 41.36 -13.75
C LEU A 234 -9.52 42.53 -14.74
N GLU A 235 -9.98 43.70 -14.32
CA GLU A 235 -9.61 44.95 -14.99
C GLU A 235 -8.20 45.35 -14.54
N GLU A 236 -7.34 45.53 -15.54
CA GLU A 236 -6.04 46.18 -15.41
C GLU A 236 -6.19 47.60 -14.85
N LYS A 237 -5.48 47.91 -13.76
CA LYS A 237 -4.83 49.21 -13.53
C LYS A 237 -3.57 49.03 -12.70
#